data_AF-A0A8S2PS42-F1
#
_entry.id   AF-A0A8S2PS42-F1
#
_cell.length_a   1.000
_cell.length_b   1.000
_cell.length_c   1.000
_cell.angle_alpha   90.00
_cell.angle_beta   90.00
_cell.angle_gamma   90.00
#
_symmetry.space_group_name_H-M   'P 1'
#
loop_
_entity.id
_entity.type
_entity.pdbx_description
1 polymer ?
#
loop_
_entity_poly.entity_id
_entity_poly.type
_entity_poly.pdbx_seq_one_letter_code
_entity_poly.pdbx_strand_id
1 'polypeptide(L)' 'MYNQSCSACQKNRYQTCSSTTNMCRCPGNSYWNDSMCPLQLFANATCSQIDACRSDLNLSCIINYYGDLTQCSRVETMF' A
#
# COMPACT_ATOMS: atom_id res chain seq x y z
N MET A 1 3.39 13.40 -1.53
CA MET A 1 2.22 14.26 -1.82
C MET A 1 0.96 13.39 -1.90
N TYR A 2 0.84 12.43 -0.99
CA TYR A 2 -0.35 11.58 -0.92
C TYR A 2 -1.57 12.41 -0.52
N ASN A 3 -2.72 12.14 -1.13
CA ASN A 3 -3.99 12.83 -0.88
C ASN A 3 -4.01 14.34 -1.21
N GLN A 4 -3.05 14.83 -2.02
CA GLN A 4 -3.06 16.19 -2.56
C GLN A 4 -3.85 16.27 -3.87
N SER A 5 -4.15 17.48 -4.34
CA SER A 5 -4.81 17.70 -5.64
C SER A 5 -3.96 17.17 -6.80
N CYS A 6 -4.60 16.73 -7.88
CA CYS A 6 -3.90 16.11 -9.00
C CYS A 6 -2.79 16.98 -9.65
N SER A 7 -2.90 18.31 -9.57
CA SER A 7 -1.84 19.22 -10.04
C SER A 7 -0.53 19.08 -9.24
N ALA A 8 -0.58 18.56 -8.01
CA ALA A 8 0.60 18.34 -7.17
C ALA A 8 1.41 17.09 -7.58
N CYS A 9 0.74 15.98 -7.93
CA CYS A 9 1.42 14.73 -8.33
C CYS A 9 1.77 14.63 -9.81
N GLN A 10 1.30 15.54 -10.68
CA GLN A 10 1.73 15.56 -12.09
C GLN A 10 3.26 15.62 -12.26
N LYS A 11 3.98 16.16 -11.27
CA LYS A 11 5.45 16.22 -11.26
C LYS A 11 6.13 14.97 -10.69
N ASN A 12 5.38 14.02 -10.12
CA ASN A 12 5.92 12.90 -9.36
C ASN A 12 5.62 11.57 -10.09
N ARG A 13 6.65 10.94 -10.66
CA ARG A 13 6.54 9.70 -11.46
C ARG A 13 5.96 8.49 -10.70
N TYR A 14 5.94 8.57 -9.37
CA TYR A 14 5.49 7.48 -8.51
C TYR A 14 4.01 7.58 -8.12
N GLN A 15 3.31 8.67 -8.46
CA GLN A 15 1.91 8.88 -8.08
C GLN A 15 1.05 9.11 -9.32
N THR A 16 -0.21 8.66 -9.27
CA THR A 16 -1.20 8.88 -10.32
C THR A 16 -2.37 9.71 -9.81
N CYS A 17 -3.00 10.47 -10.70
CA CYS A 17 -4.24 11.15 -10.38
C CYS A 17 -5.39 10.14 -10.42
N SER A 18 -6.07 9.97 -9.28
CA SER A 18 -7.30 9.19 -9.22
C SER A 18 -8.44 9.99 -9.83
N SER A 19 -8.94 9.57 -10.98
CA SER A 19 -10.09 10.20 -11.65
C SER A 19 -11.37 10.18 -10.80
N THR A 20 -11.45 9.27 -9.83
CA THR A 20 -12.61 9.13 -8.93
C THR A 20 -12.63 10.19 -7.83
N THR A 21 -11.45 10.56 -7.31
CA THR A 21 -11.35 11.47 -6.15
C THR A 21 -10.66 12.79 -6.47
N ASN A 22 -10.17 12.97 -7.71
CA ASN A 22 -9.34 14.10 -8.12
C ASN A 22 -8.14 14.35 -7.20
N MET A 23 -7.60 13.25 -6.63
CA MET A 23 -6.50 13.27 -5.68
C MET A 23 -5.37 12.35 -6.11
N CYS A 24 -4.16 12.69 -5.69
CA CYS A 24 -2.96 11.89 -5.88
C CYS A 24 -3.04 10.59 -5.08
N ARG A 25 -2.97 9.46 -5.79
CA ARG A 25 -2.94 8.12 -5.22
C ARG A 25 -1.75 7.35 -5.74
N CYS A 26 -1.36 6.30 -5.01
CA CYS A 26 -0.42 5.35 -5.54
C CYS A 26 -1.06 4.56 -6.70
N PRO A 27 -0.29 4.22 -7.74
CA PRO A 27 -0.76 3.35 -8.82
C PRO A 27 -1.15 1.97 -8.28
N GLY A 28 -1.82 1.18 -9.12
CA GLY A 28 -2.22 -0.18 -8.75
C GLY A 28 -1.04 -1.02 -8.25
N ASN A 29 -1.32 -1.91 -7.30
CA ASN A 29 -0.32 -2.77 -6.65
C ASN A 29 0.83 -2.01 -5.99
N SER A 30 0.58 -0.78 -5.52
CA SER A 30 1.56 0.06 -4.80
C SER A 30 0.90 0.64 -3.55
N TYR A 31 1.70 0.91 -2.52
CA TYR A 31 1.23 1.47 -1.26
C TYR A 31 1.99 2.76 -0.94
N TRP A 32 1.44 3.62 -0.09
CA TRP A 32 2.12 4.85 0.32
C TRP A 32 2.99 4.58 1.55
N ASN A 33 4.31 4.70 1.44
CA ASN A 33 5.24 4.46 2.54
C ASN A 33 5.71 5.75 3.24
N ASP A 34 4.86 6.78 3.32
CA ASP A 34 5.16 8.13 3.82
C ASP A 34 6.13 8.97 2.97
N SER A 35 6.87 8.35 2.06
CA SER A 35 7.82 9.05 1.16
C SER A 35 7.43 8.93 -0.32
N MET A 36 7.12 7.72 -0.76
CA MET A 36 6.86 7.36 -2.16
C MET A 36 5.82 6.24 -2.26
N CYS A 37 5.56 5.80 -3.49
CA CYS A 37 4.69 4.65 -3.77
C CYS A 37 5.52 3.44 -4.24
N PRO A 38 6.17 2.70 -3.33
CA PRO A 38 6.77 1.43 -3.70
C PRO A 38 5.71 0.41 -4.10
N LEU A 39 6.14 -0.60 -4.86
CA LEU A 39 5.32 -1.76 -5.16
C LEU A 39 4.95 -2.49 -3.87
N GLN A 40 3.72 -2.97 -3.82
CA GLN A 40 3.24 -3.86 -2.77
C GLN A 40 4.02 -5.18 -2.78
N LEU A 41 4.15 -5.72 -1.59
CA LEU A 41 5.00 -6.84 -1.26
C LEU A 41 4.27 -8.19 -1.47
N PHE A 42 5.04 -9.19 -1.88
CA PHE A 42 4.57 -10.58 -2.03
C PHE A 42 4.60 -11.33 -0.69
N ALA A 43 4.09 -12.56 -0.68
CA ALA A 43 4.08 -13.41 0.51
C ALA A 43 5.49 -13.59 1.10
N ASN A 44 5.58 -13.67 2.43
CA ASN A 44 6.81 -13.80 3.23
C ASN A 44 7.77 -12.60 3.16
N ALA A 45 7.45 -11.54 2.42
CA ALA A 45 8.21 -10.30 2.48
C ALA A 45 7.91 -9.56 3.79
N THR A 46 8.96 -9.05 4.43
CA THR A 46 8.84 -8.22 5.63
C THR A 46 8.09 -6.94 5.31
N CYS A 47 7.06 -6.65 6.09
CA CYS A 47 6.20 -5.49 5.90
C CYS A 47 6.15 -4.67 7.19
N SER A 48 6.01 -3.35 7.03
CA SER A 48 5.96 -2.40 8.15
C SER A 48 4.66 -1.59 8.16
N GLN A 49 3.74 -1.90 7.26
CA GLN A 49 2.40 -1.30 7.17
C GLN A 49 1.39 -2.35 6.70
N ILE A 50 0.13 -2.23 7.14
CA ILE A 50 -0.97 -3.15 6.80
C ILE A 50 -1.19 -3.20 5.28
N ASP A 51 -1.16 -2.04 4.62
CA ASP A 51 -1.42 -1.89 3.18
C ASP A 51 -0.20 -2.20 2.30
N ALA A 52 0.94 -2.57 2.91
CA ALA A 52 2.18 -2.83 2.19
C ALA A 52 2.11 -4.10 1.33
N CYS A 53 1.19 -5.02 1.61
CA CYS A 53 1.08 -6.31 0.96
C CYS A 53 0.11 -6.29 -0.21
N ARG A 54 0.30 -7.21 -1.17
CA ARG A 54 -0.56 -7.37 -2.36
C ARG A 54 -1.97 -7.83 -1.97
N SER A 55 -2.89 -6.87 -1.84
CA SER A 55 -4.27 -7.11 -1.48
C SER A 55 -5.04 -7.88 -2.56
N ASP A 56 -4.65 -7.76 -3.82
CA ASP A 56 -5.16 -8.57 -4.94
C ASP A 56 -4.84 -10.08 -4.79
N LEU A 57 -3.83 -10.42 -4.00
CA LEU A 57 -3.48 -11.81 -3.64
C LEU A 57 -4.06 -12.23 -2.28
N ASN A 58 -4.95 -11.43 -1.69
CA ASN A 58 -5.45 -11.58 -0.32
C ASN A 58 -4.33 -11.60 0.74
N LEU A 59 -3.24 -10.88 0.49
CA LEU A 59 -2.15 -10.71 1.45
C LEU A 59 -2.36 -9.45 2.27
N SER A 60 -2.15 -9.54 3.57
CA SER A 60 -2.03 -8.40 4.48
C SER A 60 -0.81 -8.57 5.36
N CYS A 61 -0.34 -7.47 5.90
CA CYS A 61 0.78 -7.51 6.82
C CYS A 61 0.32 -8.07 8.17
N ILE A 62 0.87 -9.23 8.55
CA ILE A 62 0.47 -9.89 9.79
C ILE A 62 1.11 -9.19 10.99
N ILE A 63 0.24 -8.83 11.93
CA ILE A 63 0.62 -8.32 13.25
C ILE A 63 0.79 -9.53 14.17
N ASN A 64 1.95 -9.66 14.79
CA ASN A 64 2.17 -10.71 15.79
C ASN A 64 1.50 -10.34 17.14
N TYR A 65 1.56 -11.26 18.11
CA TYR A 65 1.00 -11.02 19.46
C TYR A 65 1.57 -9.77 20.16
N TYR A 66 2.79 -9.36 19.79
CA TYR A 66 3.47 -8.19 20.36
C TYR A 66 3.06 -6.86 19.69
N GLY A 67 2.21 -6.91 18.66
CA GLY A 67 1.80 -5.72 17.92
C GLY A 67 2.76 -5.32 16.80
N ASP A 68 3.78 -6.13 16.52
CA ASP A 68 4.76 -5.89 15.47
C ASP A 68 4.29 -6.46 14.13
N LEU A 69 4.45 -5.64 13.10
CA LEU A 69 4.24 -6.02 11.70
C LEU A 69 5.42 -6.88 11.25
N THR A 70 5.11 -8.11 10.83
CA THR A 70 6.15 -9.13 10.56
C THR A 70 6.34 -9.32 9.07
N GLN A 71 5.36 -9.93 8.41
CA GLN A 71 5.45 -10.33 7.01
C GLN A 71 4.09 -10.38 6.35
N CYS A 72 4.09 -10.27 5.02
CA CYS A 72 2.92 -10.45 4.21
C CYS A 72 2.49 -11.92 4.22
N SER A 73 1.32 -12.21 4.77
CA SER A 73 0.69 -13.52 4.70
C SER A 73 -0.76 -13.40 4.28
N ARG A 74 -1.35 -14.52 3.90
CA ARG A 74 -2.77 -14.55 3.53
C ARG A 74 -3.61 -14.25 4.75
N VAL A 75 -4.57 -13.34 4.59
CA VAL A 75 -5.61 -13.14 5.59
C VAL A 75 -6.64 -14.23 5.36
N GLU A 76 -6.56 -15.30 6.14
CA GLU A 76 -7.66 -16.25 6.23
C GLU A 76 -8.78 -15.53 6.98
N THR A 77 -9.79 -15.06 6.25
CA THR A 77 -11.06 -14.62 6.83
C THR A 77 -11.64 -15.79 7.62
N MET A 78 -11.47 -15.80 8.94
CA MET A 78 -12.29 -16.61 9.83
C MET A 78 -13.71 -16.08 9.73
N PHE A 79 -14.58 -16.90 9.15
CA PHE A 79 -16.03 -16.71 9.08
C PHE A 79 -16.67 -16.88 10.46
#